data_AF-A0A938V5M3-F1
#
_entry.id   AF-A0A938V5M3-F1
#
_cell.length_a   1.000
_cell.length_b   1.000
_cell.length_c   1.000
_cell.angle_alpha   90.00
_cell.angle_beta   90.00
_cell.angle_gamma   90.00
#
_symmetry.space_group_name_H-M   'P 1'
#
loop_
_entity.id
_entity.type
_entity.pdbx_description
1 polymer ?
#
loop_
_entity_poly.entity_id
_entity_poly.type
_entity_poly.pdbx_seq_one_letter_code
_entity_poly.pdbx_strand_id
1 'polypeptide(L)'
;MDNPERKRLAARFLAAWTRSMARDFDKFRKKAANDLKRKVNGIKDGRTLRKLLDGTCVPHEDKLRCYAEYLGEMFSEARDSLRTVMETLLDPHIADEQLLQDLMDKLCGTKDGESLVALVKTCRGTAPLEPSAPAGTSCIAIVTILNGKLEYSRSIRRGFVRRVGQLLAGSQWEPRWYEVEGVATIPTGASGPDPNRALIEGRLSKIGRDLGPNCCVFLVPMGTGVAISTVGAFLGRHEILFAGVTDPEGTFPDELKTRKRRHGPGLGGVPYFVSVEKWLAHLRDLIPERKLAYVFSARYEQDRRIAIRINELVADRDWVEGFGTTVEVWEVPPNETDLGNCLIRFTGRDRRYRREDWALVGWCWLDDVLDTAPPPDPPVPIVASTKECAMGRAAACMAVTADDEQIGCLAADMLGVFLFEGTRLSHIDNRRSKLKLLHYLNAGVLKRLGLKLPPSTLQTAERVFEEA
;
A
#
# COMPACT_ATOMS: atom_id res chain seq x y z
N MET A 1 -3.97 9.19 -30.90
CA MET A 1 -2.53 9.30 -30.55
C MET A 1 -1.69 9.25 -31.82
N ASP A 2 -1.29 10.40 -32.37
CA ASP A 2 -0.63 10.45 -33.70
C ASP A 2 0.84 10.87 -33.70
N ASN A 3 1.50 10.95 -32.54
CA ASN A 3 2.93 11.21 -32.50
C ASN A 3 3.73 9.96 -32.97
N PRO A 4 4.42 10.01 -34.12
CA PRO A 4 5.15 8.86 -34.68
C PRO A 4 6.37 8.47 -33.84
N GLU A 5 6.99 9.42 -33.11
CA GLU A 5 8.12 9.13 -32.23
C GLU A 5 7.70 8.33 -31.01
N ARG A 6 6.54 8.64 -30.42
CA ARG A 6 5.99 7.84 -29.31
C ARG A 6 5.68 6.40 -29.73
N LYS A 7 5.16 6.21 -30.96
CA LYS A 7 4.94 4.87 -31.54
C LYS A 7 6.24 4.09 -31.73
N ARG A 8 7.32 4.76 -32.16
CA ARG A 8 8.66 4.17 -32.28
C ARG A 8 9.28 3.84 -30.93
N LEU A 9 9.15 4.72 -29.94
CA LEU A 9 9.70 4.52 -28.60
C LEU A 9 9.02 3.33 -27.89
N ALA A 10 7.69 3.25 -27.96
CA ALA A 10 6.93 2.12 -27.43
C ALA A 10 7.29 0.79 -28.11
N ALA A 11 7.48 0.78 -29.44
CA ALA A 11 7.92 -0.41 -30.16
C ALA A 11 9.32 -0.89 -29.75
N ARG A 12 10.25 0.05 -29.50
CA ARG A 12 11.60 -0.27 -29.02
C ARG A 12 11.57 -0.82 -27.59
N PHE A 13 10.74 -0.24 -26.72
CA PHE A 13 10.55 -0.71 -25.35
C PHE A 13 9.96 -2.13 -25.33
N LEU A 14 8.88 -2.37 -26.07
CA LEU A 14 8.26 -3.70 -26.19
C LEU A 14 9.25 -4.74 -26.74
N ALA A 15 9.99 -4.44 -27.81
CA ALA A 15 10.99 -5.36 -28.34
C ALA A 15 12.14 -5.64 -27.35
N ALA A 16 12.55 -4.64 -26.56
CA ALA A 16 13.55 -4.84 -25.51
C ALA A 16 12.99 -5.69 -24.35
N TRP A 17 11.74 -5.45 -23.96
CA TRP A 17 11.04 -6.18 -22.92
C TRP A 17 10.78 -7.64 -23.29
N THR A 18 10.26 -7.92 -24.50
CA THR A 18 10.07 -9.29 -25.02
C THR A 18 11.38 -10.06 -25.07
N ARG A 19 12.49 -9.41 -25.47
CA ARG A 19 13.83 -10.03 -25.42
C ARG A 19 14.34 -10.24 -24.00
N SER A 20 13.95 -9.41 -23.04
CA SER A 20 14.25 -9.65 -21.63
C SER A 20 13.48 -10.87 -21.13
N MET A 21 12.16 -10.90 -21.33
CA MET A 21 11.30 -12.00 -20.94
C MET A 21 11.72 -13.33 -21.57
N ALA A 22 12.08 -13.35 -22.85
CA ALA A 22 12.60 -14.57 -23.50
C ALA A 22 13.93 -15.04 -22.89
N ARG A 23 14.82 -14.12 -22.50
CA ARG A 23 16.08 -14.46 -21.81
C ARG A 23 15.84 -14.95 -20.39
N ASP A 24 14.94 -14.32 -19.67
CA ASP A 24 14.59 -14.71 -18.30
C ASP A 24 13.86 -16.05 -18.30
N PHE A 25 13.01 -16.30 -19.29
CA PHE A 25 12.37 -17.60 -19.52
C PHE A 25 13.39 -18.67 -19.91
N ASP A 26 14.40 -18.39 -20.74
CA ASP A 26 15.45 -19.38 -21.07
C ASP A 26 16.39 -19.66 -19.89
N LYS A 27 16.76 -18.63 -19.11
CA LYS A 27 17.49 -18.79 -17.83
C LYS A 27 16.69 -19.65 -16.85
N PHE A 28 15.39 -19.38 -16.76
CA PHE A 28 14.47 -20.11 -15.89
C PHE A 28 14.32 -21.56 -16.34
N ARG A 29 14.11 -21.81 -17.64
CA ARG A 29 14.06 -23.15 -18.24
C ARG A 29 15.34 -23.93 -17.95
N LYS A 30 16.51 -23.30 -18.07
CA LYS A 30 17.82 -23.91 -17.74
C LYS A 30 17.96 -24.22 -16.25
N LYS A 31 17.47 -23.33 -15.37
CA LYS A 31 17.45 -23.57 -13.91
C LYS A 31 16.54 -24.74 -13.54
N ALA A 32 15.32 -24.75 -14.06
CA ALA A 32 14.36 -25.84 -13.87
C ALA A 32 14.89 -27.18 -14.40
N ALA A 33 15.52 -27.19 -15.58
CA ALA A 33 16.16 -28.38 -16.13
C ALA A 33 17.33 -28.89 -15.26
N ASN A 34 18.13 -27.98 -14.68
CA ASN A 34 19.22 -28.34 -13.77
C ASN A 34 18.71 -28.85 -12.42
N ASP A 35 17.67 -28.25 -11.87
CA ASP A 35 17.03 -28.71 -10.63
C ASP A 35 16.31 -30.05 -10.82
N LEU A 36 15.71 -30.26 -11.99
CA LEU A 36 15.18 -31.55 -12.41
C LEU A 36 16.30 -32.59 -12.53
N LYS A 37 17.40 -32.27 -13.21
CA LYS A 37 18.58 -33.16 -13.30
C LYS A 37 19.16 -33.50 -11.93
N ARG A 38 19.20 -32.55 -10.98
CA ARG A 38 19.65 -32.78 -9.60
C ARG A 38 18.70 -33.69 -8.82
N LYS A 39 17.39 -33.47 -8.91
CA LYS A 39 16.37 -34.30 -8.26
C LYS A 39 16.26 -35.69 -8.88
N VAL A 40 16.49 -35.80 -10.18
CA VAL A 40 16.49 -37.06 -10.96
C VAL A 40 17.78 -37.85 -10.79
N ASN A 41 18.94 -37.23 -10.54
CA ASN A 41 20.19 -37.94 -10.24
C ASN A 41 20.12 -38.80 -8.96
N GLY A 42 19.08 -38.66 -8.14
CA GLY A 42 18.75 -39.60 -7.05
C GLY A 42 18.12 -40.93 -7.54
N ILE A 43 17.70 -41.01 -8.81
CA ILE A 43 17.10 -42.17 -9.45
C ILE A 43 18.19 -42.85 -10.29
N LYS A 44 18.81 -43.90 -9.74
CA LYS A 44 19.96 -44.60 -10.34
C LYS A 44 19.61 -45.52 -11.52
N ASP A 45 18.34 -45.67 -11.88
CA ASP A 45 17.90 -46.59 -12.93
C ASP A 45 17.43 -45.84 -14.19
N GLY A 46 18.22 -45.94 -15.26
CA GLY A 46 17.93 -45.35 -16.57
C GLY A 46 16.69 -45.93 -17.25
N ARG A 47 16.16 -47.07 -16.78
CA ARG A 47 14.92 -47.68 -17.29
C ARG A 47 13.68 -46.97 -16.73
N THR A 48 13.75 -46.51 -15.48
CA THR A 48 12.69 -45.74 -14.82
C THR A 48 12.58 -44.33 -15.39
N LEU A 49 13.71 -43.69 -15.72
CA LEU A 49 13.72 -42.37 -16.37
C LEU A 49 13.10 -42.40 -17.78
N ARG A 50 13.37 -43.46 -18.56
CA ARG A 50 12.82 -43.61 -19.92
C ARG A 50 11.30 -43.83 -19.87
N LYS A 51 10.82 -44.69 -18.96
CA LYS A 51 9.38 -44.91 -18.74
C LYS A 51 8.63 -43.67 -18.20
N LEU A 52 9.32 -42.78 -17.47
CA LEU A 52 8.79 -41.49 -16.99
C LEU A 52 8.59 -40.47 -18.12
N LEU A 53 9.54 -40.38 -19.05
CA LEU A 53 9.45 -39.49 -20.21
C LEU A 53 8.43 -39.98 -21.24
N ASP A 54 8.24 -41.30 -21.32
CA ASP A 54 7.29 -41.93 -22.25
C ASP A 54 5.88 -42.13 -21.63
N GLY A 55 5.63 -41.63 -20.41
CA GLY A 55 4.30 -41.62 -19.77
C GLY A 55 3.77 -42.98 -19.28
N THR A 56 4.63 -43.99 -19.11
CA THR A 56 4.22 -45.40 -18.88
C THR A 56 4.52 -45.93 -17.47
N CYS A 57 4.87 -45.08 -16.49
CA CYS A 57 5.13 -45.50 -15.11
C CYS A 57 4.27 -44.76 -14.08
N VAL A 58 3.54 -45.53 -13.26
CA VAL A 58 2.75 -45.07 -12.11
C VAL A 58 3.33 -45.74 -10.85
N PRO A 59 4.27 -45.08 -10.13
CA PRO A 59 4.18 -45.08 -8.67
C PRO A 59 4.85 -43.83 -8.07
N HIS A 60 4.24 -42.67 -8.23
CA HIS A 60 4.37 -41.51 -7.31
C HIS A 60 3.41 -40.43 -7.81
N GLU A 61 2.12 -40.77 -7.85
CA GLU A 61 1.06 -39.84 -8.24
C GLU A 61 1.13 -38.56 -7.41
N ASP A 62 1.43 -38.61 -6.12
CA ASP A 62 1.45 -37.39 -5.30
C ASP A 62 2.58 -36.41 -5.65
N LYS A 63 3.77 -36.89 -6.03
CA LYS A 63 4.89 -36.01 -6.40
C LYS A 63 4.80 -35.52 -7.84
N LEU A 64 4.27 -36.34 -8.75
CA LEU A 64 4.00 -35.95 -10.13
C LEU A 64 2.77 -35.06 -10.24
N ARG A 65 1.76 -35.27 -9.41
CA ARG A 65 0.60 -34.38 -9.25
C ARG A 65 1.03 -33.06 -8.65
N CYS A 66 1.78 -33.02 -7.55
CA CYS A 66 2.35 -31.76 -7.03
C CYS A 66 3.24 -31.05 -8.06
N TYR A 67 3.93 -31.79 -8.95
CA TYR A 67 4.78 -31.18 -9.97
C TYR A 67 4.00 -30.74 -11.22
N ALA A 68 2.94 -31.45 -11.61
CA ALA A 68 2.00 -31.05 -12.66
C ALA A 68 1.08 -29.92 -12.18
N GLU A 69 0.75 -29.87 -10.90
CA GLU A 69 0.11 -28.76 -10.22
C GLU A 69 1.07 -27.58 -10.12
N TYR A 70 2.33 -27.77 -9.75
CA TYR A 70 3.32 -26.68 -9.72
C TYR A 70 3.65 -26.15 -11.13
N LEU A 71 3.83 -27.02 -12.12
CA LEU A 71 3.97 -26.62 -13.53
C LEU A 71 2.67 -26.03 -14.05
N GLY A 72 1.50 -26.54 -13.64
CA GLY A 72 0.18 -26.03 -13.99
C GLY A 72 -0.10 -24.65 -13.40
N GLU A 73 0.30 -24.41 -12.16
CA GLU A 73 0.27 -23.12 -11.47
C GLU A 73 1.26 -22.16 -12.10
N MET A 74 2.46 -22.60 -12.46
CA MET A 74 3.45 -21.75 -13.13
C MET A 74 3.09 -21.44 -14.59
N PHE A 75 2.56 -22.39 -15.34
CA PHE A 75 1.99 -22.14 -16.66
C PHE A 75 0.73 -21.31 -16.52
N SER A 76 -0.04 -21.45 -15.44
CA SER A 76 -1.15 -20.55 -15.10
C SER A 76 -0.65 -19.16 -14.75
N GLU A 77 0.50 -18.98 -14.09
CA GLU A 77 1.08 -17.67 -13.79
C GLU A 77 1.68 -17.02 -15.03
N ALA A 78 2.36 -17.79 -15.88
CA ALA A 78 2.85 -17.32 -17.16
C ALA A 78 1.69 -17.01 -18.11
N ARG A 79 0.66 -17.86 -18.17
CA ARG A 79 -0.59 -17.64 -18.91
C ARG A 79 -1.36 -16.47 -18.34
N ASP A 80 -1.44 -16.32 -17.03
CA ASP A 80 -2.13 -15.23 -16.36
C ASP A 80 -1.37 -13.93 -16.53
N SER A 81 -0.04 -13.97 -16.58
CA SER A 81 0.79 -12.82 -16.93
C SER A 81 0.65 -12.47 -18.41
N LEU A 82 0.63 -13.45 -19.31
CA LEU A 82 0.43 -13.23 -20.75
C LEU A 82 -0.99 -12.74 -21.04
N ARG A 83 -1.98 -13.30 -20.37
CA ARG A 83 -3.39 -12.90 -20.38
C ARG A 83 -3.53 -11.52 -19.76
N THR A 84 -2.89 -11.22 -18.64
CA THR A 84 -2.89 -9.86 -18.05
C THR A 84 -2.29 -8.89 -19.04
N VAL A 85 -1.18 -9.22 -19.70
CA VAL A 85 -0.57 -8.39 -20.73
C VAL A 85 -1.50 -8.26 -21.95
N MET A 86 -2.18 -9.33 -22.37
CA MET A 86 -3.15 -9.30 -23.47
C MET A 86 -4.40 -8.50 -23.11
N GLU A 87 -5.00 -8.67 -21.94
CA GLU A 87 -6.13 -7.89 -21.39
C GLU A 87 -5.73 -6.43 -21.09
N THR A 88 -4.45 -6.17 -20.84
CA THR A 88 -3.91 -4.80 -20.69
C THR A 88 -3.65 -4.14 -22.04
N LEU A 89 -3.38 -4.93 -23.09
CA LEU A 89 -3.10 -4.44 -24.45
C LEU A 89 -4.31 -4.51 -25.39
N LEU A 90 -5.31 -5.34 -25.09
CA LEU A 90 -6.56 -5.56 -25.82
C LEU A 90 -7.72 -5.17 -24.90
N ASP A 91 -8.63 -4.34 -25.40
CA ASP A 91 -9.84 -3.93 -24.70
C ASP A 91 -10.62 -5.15 -24.15
N PRO A 92 -11.01 -5.18 -22.86
CA PRO A 92 -11.82 -6.26 -22.29
C PRO A 92 -13.21 -6.43 -22.93
N HIS A 93 -13.66 -5.49 -23.78
CA HIS A 93 -14.90 -5.63 -24.56
C HIS A 93 -14.71 -6.23 -25.97
N ILE A 94 -13.48 -6.53 -26.39
CA ILE A 94 -13.17 -7.11 -27.72
C ILE A 94 -12.75 -8.58 -27.63
N ALA A 95 -12.39 -9.07 -26.44
CA ALA A 95 -11.99 -10.45 -26.24
C ALA A 95 -13.21 -11.38 -26.19
N ASP A 96 -13.70 -11.79 -27.37
CA ASP A 96 -14.38 -13.07 -27.51
C ASP A 96 -13.48 -14.15 -26.87
N GLU A 97 -14.01 -14.89 -25.91
CA GLU A 97 -13.31 -15.96 -25.19
C GLU A 97 -12.72 -16.98 -26.18
N GLN A 98 -13.39 -17.17 -27.33
CA GLN A 98 -12.92 -17.98 -28.45
C GLN A 98 -11.72 -17.35 -29.17
N LEU A 99 -11.69 -16.03 -29.38
CA LEU A 99 -10.55 -15.32 -29.98
C LEU A 99 -9.32 -15.35 -29.08
N LEU A 100 -9.52 -15.23 -27.76
CA LEU A 100 -8.45 -15.29 -26.79
C LEU A 100 -7.86 -16.70 -26.71
N GLN A 101 -8.72 -17.73 -26.76
CA GLN A 101 -8.31 -19.13 -26.83
C GLN A 101 -7.59 -19.45 -28.16
N ASP A 102 -8.08 -18.98 -29.30
CA ASP A 102 -7.44 -19.16 -30.62
C ASP A 102 -6.07 -18.45 -30.70
N LEU A 103 -5.94 -17.26 -30.10
CA LEU A 103 -4.67 -16.54 -30.00
C LEU A 103 -3.69 -17.30 -29.11
N MET A 104 -4.17 -17.83 -27.98
CA MET A 104 -3.39 -18.67 -27.07
C MET A 104 -2.92 -19.97 -27.73
N ASP A 105 -3.79 -20.64 -28.49
CA ASP A 105 -3.45 -21.87 -29.19
C ASP A 105 -2.44 -21.60 -30.33
N LYS A 106 -2.56 -20.46 -31.03
CA LYS A 106 -1.55 -20.00 -32.00
C LYS A 106 -0.22 -19.61 -31.36
N LEU A 107 -0.25 -18.97 -30.18
CA LEU A 107 0.94 -18.60 -29.40
C LEU A 107 1.68 -19.84 -28.87
N CYS A 108 0.94 -20.84 -28.40
CA CYS A 108 1.49 -22.12 -27.94
C CYS A 108 1.97 -23.00 -29.10
N GLY A 109 1.43 -22.81 -30.32
CA GLY A 109 1.79 -23.56 -31.52
C GLY A 109 2.91 -22.95 -32.39
N THR A 110 3.30 -21.68 -32.17
CA THR A 110 4.29 -20.99 -33.01
C THR A 110 5.71 -21.22 -32.52
N LYS A 111 6.58 -21.77 -33.39
CA LYS A 111 7.98 -22.11 -33.08
C LYS A 111 8.95 -20.93 -33.24
N ASP A 112 8.48 -19.78 -33.71
CA ASP A 112 9.30 -18.64 -34.13
C ASP A 112 8.70 -17.29 -33.70
N GLY A 113 9.54 -16.45 -33.11
CA GLY A 113 9.17 -15.16 -32.51
C GLY A 113 8.73 -14.07 -33.50
N GLU A 114 8.89 -14.27 -34.81
CA GLU A 114 8.45 -13.31 -35.83
C GLU A 114 6.93 -13.33 -36.06
N SER A 115 6.29 -14.49 -35.87
CA SER A 115 4.83 -14.68 -35.95
C SER A 115 4.07 -13.94 -34.83
N LEU A 116 4.71 -13.78 -33.67
CA LEU A 116 4.20 -13.06 -32.49
C LEU A 116 4.06 -11.55 -32.76
N VAL A 117 4.99 -10.98 -33.54
CA VAL A 117 4.98 -9.56 -33.92
C VAL A 117 3.90 -9.25 -34.95
N ALA A 118 3.57 -10.21 -35.82
CA ALA A 118 2.46 -10.09 -36.78
C ALA A 118 1.10 -10.13 -36.06
N LEU A 119 0.93 -11.04 -35.09
CA LEU A 119 -0.29 -11.17 -34.27
C LEU A 119 -0.62 -9.88 -33.50
N VAL A 120 0.40 -9.28 -32.86
CA VAL A 120 0.27 -8.00 -32.12
C VAL A 120 -0.06 -6.82 -33.05
N LYS A 121 0.35 -6.87 -34.33
CA LYS A 121 0.00 -5.84 -35.32
C LYS A 121 -1.46 -5.95 -35.77
N THR A 122 -2.02 -7.15 -35.88
CA THR A 122 -3.43 -7.37 -36.26
C THR A 122 -4.38 -6.89 -35.15
N CYS A 123 -3.99 -7.07 -33.88
CA CYS A 123 -4.70 -6.60 -32.70
C CYS A 123 -4.76 -5.07 -32.51
N ARG A 124 -3.90 -4.30 -33.20
CA ARG A 124 -3.88 -2.82 -33.14
C ARG A 124 -4.96 -2.15 -34.00
N GLY A 125 -5.75 -2.93 -34.74
CA GLY A 125 -6.71 -2.40 -35.70
C GLY A 125 -8.09 -2.02 -35.15
N THR A 126 -8.42 -2.31 -33.89
CA THR A 126 -9.80 -2.15 -33.38
C THR A 126 -9.89 -1.49 -32.01
N ALA A 127 -10.64 -0.39 -32.01
CA ALA A 127 -11.15 0.47 -30.93
C ALA A 127 -10.19 1.48 -30.25
N PRO A 128 -10.50 2.79 -30.30
CA PRO A 128 -9.98 3.74 -29.33
C PRO A 128 -10.55 3.42 -27.95
N LEU A 129 -9.70 3.44 -26.91
CA LEU A 129 -10.12 3.43 -25.50
C LEU A 129 -11.19 4.51 -25.31
N GLU A 130 -12.43 4.13 -25.01
CA GLU A 130 -13.42 5.10 -24.60
C GLU A 130 -12.92 5.81 -23.34
N PRO A 131 -12.93 7.16 -23.29
CA PRO A 131 -12.67 7.87 -22.05
C PRO A 131 -13.66 7.37 -20.99
N SER A 132 -13.15 6.99 -19.81
CA SER A 132 -13.97 6.58 -18.65
C SER A 132 -14.84 7.71 -18.09
N ALA A 133 -14.61 8.95 -18.52
CA ALA A 133 -15.51 10.05 -18.31
C ALA A 133 -16.47 10.15 -19.51
N PRO A 134 -17.79 10.28 -19.30
CA PRO A 134 -18.76 10.40 -20.40
C PRO A 134 -18.31 11.51 -21.36
N ALA A 135 -18.35 11.24 -22.67
CA ALA A 135 -17.98 12.22 -23.68
C ALA A 135 -18.74 13.55 -23.45
N GLY A 136 -18.00 14.66 -23.35
CA GLY A 136 -18.57 15.99 -23.07
C GLY A 136 -18.66 16.38 -21.59
N THR A 137 -18.19 15.54 -20.66
CA THR A 137 -18.12 15.90 -19.24
C THR A 137 -16.95 16.84 -19.00
N SER A 138 -17.23 18.10 -18.64
CA SER A 138 -16.23 19.03 -18.10
C SER A 138 -16.26 19.10 -16.58
N CYS A 139 -17.29 18.56 -15.92
CA CYS A 139 -17.50 18.73 -14.49
C CYS A 139 -17.19 17.44 -13.70
N ILE A 140 -16.34 17.55 -12.68
CA ILE A 140 -16.10 16.47 -11.71
C ILE A 140 -16.60 16.89 -10.33
N ALA A 141 -17.40 16.04 -9.67
CA ALA A 141 -17.82 16.25 -8.30
C ALA A 141 -16.88 15.49 -7.37
N ILE A 142 -16.20 16.21 -6.49
CA ILE A 142 -15.27 15.63 -5.52
C ILE A 142 -15.88 15.75 -4.13
N VAL A 143 -16.20 14.61 -3.54
CA VAL A 143 -16.75 14.50 -2.18
C VAL A 143 -15.64 14.11 -1.23
N THR A 144 -15.07 15.08 -0.51
CA THR A 144 -14.11 14.80 0.55
C THR A 144 -14.84 14.40 1.82
N ILE A 145 -14.51 13.23 2.37
CA ILE A 145 -15.16 12.68 3.57
C ILE A 145 -14.12 12.68 4.69
N LEU A 146 -14.27 13.61 5.64
CA LEU A 146 -13.32 13.83 6.72
C LEU A 146 -13.59 12.88 7.89
N ASN A 147 -12.54 12.40 8.54
CA ASN A 147 -12.64 11.55 9.73
C ASN A 147 -12.95 12.40 10.98
N GLY A 148 -14.19 12.91 11.07
CA GLY A 148 -14.60 13.82 12.13
C GLY A 148 -13.88 15.16 12.09
N LYS A 149 -13.55 15.70 13.27
CA LYS A 149 -12.89 17.00 13.44
C LYS A 149 -11.36 16.89 13.58
N LEU A 150 -10.78 15.73 13.26
CA LEU A 150 -9.35 15.47 13.44
C LEU A 150 -8.50 16.36 12.53
N GLU A 151 -7.44 16.96 13.07
CA GLU A 151 -6.62 17.98 12.38
C GLU A 151 -5.94 17.39 11.14
N TYR A 152 -5.42 16.16 11.23
CA TYR A 152 -4.73 15.50 10.11
C TYR A 152 -5.63 15.39 8.86
N SER A 153 -6.93 15.07 9.02
CA SER A 153 -7.86 14.90 7.90
C SER A 153 -8.06 16.21 7.14
N ARG A 154 -8.05 17.34 7.85
CA ARG A 154 -8.12 18.69 7.27
C ARG A 154 -6.81 19.06 6.56
N SER A 155 -5.67 18.68 7.13
CA SER A 155 -4.35 18.87 6.49
C SER A 155 -4.25 18.09 5.18
N ILE A 156 -4.65 16.82 5.18
CA ILE A 156 -4.77 16.00 3.95
C ILE A 156 -5.67 16.71 2.93
N ARG A 157 -6.84 17.18 3.35
CA ARG A 157 -7.75 17.91 2.45
C ARG A 157 -7.11 19.16 1.86
N ARG A 158 -6.41 19.98 2.66
CA ARG A 158 -5.73 21.18 2.15
C ARG A 158 -4.73 20.83 1.05
N GLY A 159 -3.88 19.84 1.30
CA GLY A 159 -2.92 19.32 0.31
C GLY A 159 -3.63 18.86 -0.96
N PHE A 160 -4.69 18.06 -0.80
CA PHE A 160 -5.49 17.54 -1.90
C PHE A 160 -6.13 18.65 -2.75
N VAL A 161 -6.89 19.55 -2.13
CA VAL A 161 -7.60 20.65 -2.83
C VAL A 161 -6.63 21.56 -3.57
N ARG A 162 -5.54 21.96 -2.90
CA ARG A 162 -4.49 22.79 -3.51
C ARG A 162 -3.90 22.10 -4.74
N ARG A 163 -3.56 20.81 -4.62
CA ARG A 163 -2.92 20.07 -5.70
C ARG A 163 -3.87 19.79 -6.86
N VAL A 164 -5.14 19.46 -6.60
CA VAL A 164 -6.16 19.34 -7.66
C VAL A 164 -6.33 20.67 -8.38
N GLY A 165 -6.41 21.80 -7.67
CA GLY A 165 -6.50 23.11 -8.30
C GLY A 165 -5.33 23.39 -9.25
N GLN A 166 -4.11 23.01 -8.87
CA GLN A 166 -2.93 23.11 -9.73
C GLN A 166 -2.99 22.18 -10.95
N LEU A 167 -3.42 20.93 -10.76
CA LEU A 167 -3.53 19.93 -11.83
C LEU A 167 -4.59 20.30 -12.86
N LEU A 168 -5.69 20.91 -12.43
CA LEU A 168 -6.81 21.25 -13.30
C LEU A 168 -6.71 22.65 -13.91
N ALA A 169 -5.77 23.48 -13.48
CA ALA A 169 -5.54 24.80 -14.03
C ALA A 169 -5.25 24.72 -15.55
N GLY A 170 -6.08 25.38 -16.35
CA GLY A 170 -5.96 25.35 -17.82
C GLY A 170 -6.42 24.06 -18.48
N SER A 171 -7.02 23.13 -17.73
CA SER A 171 -7.64 21.92 -18.26
C SER A 171 -9.12 22.14 -18.60
N GLN A 172 -9.73 21.16 -19.29
CA GLN A 172 -11.18 21.13 -19.54
C GLN A 172 -12.01 20.75 -18.30
N TRP A 173 -11.37 20.34 -17.21
CA TRP A 173 -12.04 19.83 -16.02
C TRP A 173 -12.29 20.95 -15.00
N GLU A 174 -13.54 21.08 -14.56
CA GLU A 174 -13.98 21.97 -13.50
C GLU A 174 -14.36 21.15 -12.26
N PRO A 175 -13.65 21.31 -11.13
CA PRO A 175 -13.97 20.60 -9.90
C PRO A 175 -15.11 21.28 -9.13
N ARG A 176 -16.11 20.50 -8.72
CA ARG A 176 -17.15 20.87 -7.76
C ARG A 176 -16.87 20.19 -6.44
N TRP A 177 -16.57 20.99 -5.43
CA TRP A 177 -16.16 20.50 -4.11
C TRP A 177 -17.34 20.30 -3.18
N TYR A 178 -17.39 19.14 -2.56
CA TYR A 178 -18.34 18.80 -1.53
C TYR A 178 -17.60 18.22 -0.33
N GLU A 179 -18.05 18.58 0.86
CA GLU A 179 -17.47 18.07 2.10
C GLU A 179 -18.54 17.36 2.93
N VAL A 180 -18.12 16.26 3.53
CA VAL A 180 -18.87 15.50 4.52
C VAL A 180 -17.97 15.32 5.74
N GLU A 181 -18.41 15.83 6.90
CA GLU A 181 -17.78 15.52 8.18
C GLU A 181 -18.35 14.17 8.65
N GLY A 182 -17.55 13.11 8.50
CA GLY A 182 -17.92 11.76 8.95
C GLY A 182 -17.67 11.54 10.43
N VAL A 183 -18.07 10.38 10.94
CA VAL A 183 -17.79 9.93 12.31
C VAL A 183 -16.51 9.11 12.32
N ALA A 184 -15.56 9.49 13.17
CA ALA A 184 -14.22 8.92 13.21
C ALA A 184 -14.17 7.47 13.70
N THR A 185 -15.08 7.12 14.61
CA THR A 185 -15.15 5.82 15.26
C THR A 185 -16.46 5.15 14.84
N ILE A 186 -16.38 4.08 14.05
CA ILE A 186 -17.48 3.13 13.91
C ILE A 186 -17.27 2.13 15.04
N PRO A 187 -18.15 2.07 16.06
CA PRO A 187 -17.94 1.15 17.17
C PRO A 187 -17.89 -0.28 16.61
N THR A 188 -16.78 -0.99 16.86
CA THR A 188 -16.67 -2.41 16.54
C THR A 188 -17.81 -3.16 17.22
N GLY A 189 -18.67 -3.82 16.44
CA GLY A 189 -19.81 -4.58 16.94
C GLY A 189 -21.14 -3.81 17.05
N ALA A 190 -21.21 -2.55 16.63
CA ALA A 190 -22.49 -1.86 16.52
C ALA A 190 -23.34 -2.48 15.39
N SER A 191 -24.43 -3.13 15.76
CA SER A 191 -25.50 -3.63 14.87
C SER A 191 -26.40 -2.50 14.33
N GLY A 192 -25.96 -1.24 14.41
CA GLY A 192 -26.67 -0.06 13.95
C GLY A 192 -26.34 0.32 12.50
N PRO A 193 -27.17 1.17 11.86
CA PRO A 193 -26.87 1.69 10.53
C PRO A 193 -25.59 2.53 10.56
N ASP A 194 -24.72 2.32 9.57
CA ASP A 194 -23.48 3.09 9.40
C ASP A 194 -23.81 4.59 9.24
N PRO A 195 -23.44 5.45 10.21
CA PRO A 195 -23.79 6.87 10.18
C PRO A 195 -23.14 7.61 9.02
N ASN A 196 -21.97 7.17 8.58
CA ASN A 196 -21.27 7.77 7.45
C ASN A 196 -22.02 7.52 6.14
N ARG A 197 -22.68 6.37 6.00
CA ARG A 197 -23.44 6.03 4.80
C ARG A 197 -24.57 7.03 4.53
N ALA A 198 -25.40 7.34 5.53
CA ALA A 198 -26.51 8.27 5.36
C ALA A 198 -26.04 9.69 4.99
N LEU A 199 -24.94 10.14 5.57
CA LEU A 199 -24.32 11.43 5.25
C LEU A 199 -23.83 11.48 3.80
N ILE A 200 -23.17 10.41 3.34
CA ILE A 200 -22.67 10.30 1.96
C ILE A 200 -23.83 10.19 0.96
N GLU A 201 -24.84 9.34 1.22
CA GLU A 201 -26.03 9.20 0.37
C GLU A 201 -26.81 10.51 0.24
N GLY A 202 -26.98 11.25 1.34
CA GLY A 202 -27.60 12.57 1.33
C GLY A 202 -26.83 13.56 0.45
N ARG A 203 -25.49 13.49 0.48
CA ARG A 203 -24.65 14.33 -0.37
C ARG A 203 -24.73 13.94 -1.84
N LEU A 204 -24.63 12.65 -2.16
CA LEU A 204 -24.75 12.12 -3.51
C LEU A 204 -26.10 12.45 -4.14
N SER A 205 -27.18 12.36 -3.37
CA SER A 205 -28.53 12.73 -3.82
C SER A 205 -28.61 14.22 -4.19
N LYS A 206 -27.93 15.10 -3.45
CA LYS A 206 -27.85 16.52 -3.78
C LYS A 206 -27.04 16.75 -5.07
N ILE A 207 -25.91 16.07 -5.21
CA ILE A 207 -25.07 16.14 -6.42
C ILE A 207 -25.85 15.72 -7.67
N GLY A 208 -26.58 14.60 -7.60
CA GLY A 208 -27.40 14.12 -8.72
C GLY A 208 -28.49 15.10 -9.14
N ARG A 209 -29.07 15.86 -8.19
CA ARG A 209 -30.02 16.94 -8.50
C ARG A 209 -29.36 18.18 -9.09
N ASP A 210 -28.21 18.58 -8.54
CA ASP A 210 -27.55 19.85 -8.89
C ASP A 210 -26.78 19.76 -10.22
N LEU A 211 -26.16 18.62 -10.52
CA LEU A 211 -25.23 18.46 -11.66
C LEU A 211 -25.73 17.50 -12.74
N GLY A 212 -26.79 16.74 -12.47
CA GLY A 212 -27.35 15.77 -13.41
C GLY A 212 -26.43 14.56 -13.68
N PRO A 213 -26.76 13.74 -14.70
CA PRO A 213 -26.07 12.46 -14.96
C PRO A 213 -24.69 12.61 -15.63
N ASN A 214 -24.37 13.78 -16.17
CA ASN A 214 -23.12 14.02 -16.91
C ASN A 214 -21.97 14.49 -16.00
N CYS A 215 -21.95 14.09 -14.74
CA CYS A 215 -20.89 14.45 -13.80
C CYS A 215 -20.21 13.20 -13.24
N CYS A 216 -18.88 13.16 -13.32
CA CYS A 216 -18.10 12.09 -12.70
C CYS A 216 -17.95 12.39 -11.20
N VAL A 217 -18.37 11.45 -10.34
CA VAL A 217 -18.33 11.60 -8.89
C VAL A 217 -17.19 10.79 -8.29
N PHE A 218 -16.30 11.47 -7.55
CA PHE A 218 -15.24 10.87 -6.76
C PHE A 218 -15.54 10.97 -5.27
N LEU A 219 -15.48 9.84 -4.58
CA LEU A 219 -15.51 9.79 -3.13
C LEU A 219 -14.08 9.73 -2.61
N VAL A 220 -13.69 10.70 -1.78
CA VAL A 220 -12.33 10.84 -1.27
C VAL A 220 -12.34 10.74 0.26
N PRO A 221 -12.41 9.52 0.83
CA PRO A 221 -12.35 9.34 2.27
C PRO A 221 -10.94 9.61 2.82
N MET A 222 -10.87 10.42 3.88
CA MET A 222 -9.64 10.88 4.51
C MET A 222 -9.54 10.34 5.94
N GLY A 223 -8.94 9.17 6.10
CA GLY A 223 -8.86 8.43 7.36
C GLY A 223 -9.48 7.03 7.30
N THR A 224 -9.03 6.12 8.17
CA THR A 224 -9.40 4.69 8.12
C THR A 224 -10.90 4.44 8.36
N GLY A 225 -11.49 5.03 9.40
CA GLY A 225 -12.89 4.77 9.76
C GLY A 225 -13.87 5.13 8.64
N VAL A 226 -13.74 6.34 8.08
CA VAL A 226 -14.55 6.79 6.95
C VAL A 226 -14.24 6.04 5.65
N ALA A 227 -13.00 5.59 5.42
CA ALA A 227 -12.66 4.81 4.23
C ALA A 227 -13.31 3.42 4.24
N ILE A 228 -13.30 2.73 5.38
CA ILE A 228 -13.96 1.41 5.54
C ILE A 228 -15.46 1.54 5.23
N SER A 229 -16.13 2.53 5.81
CA SER A 229 -17.54 2.82 5.53
C SER A 229 -17.79 3.10 4.05
N THR A 230 -17.01 4.03 3.48
CA THR A 230 -17.19 4.48 2.09
C THR A 230 -17.02 3.32 1.12
N VAL A 231 -16.00 2.49 1.32
CA VAL A 231 -15.78 1.33 0.46
C VAL A 231 -16.88 0.30 0.64
N GLY A 232 -17.25 -0.02 1.88
CA GLY A 232 -18.29 -1.02 2.17
C GLY A 232 -19.63 -0.70 1.51
N ALA A 233 -20.00 0.59 1.42
CA ALA A 233 -21.30 1.02 0.91
C ALA A 233 -21.31 1.42 -0.58
N PHE A 234 -20.20 1.94 -1.12
CA PHE A 234 -20.21 2.63 -2.42
C PHE A 234 -19.24 2.06 -3.46
N LEU A 235 -18.39 1.08 -3.10
CA LEU A 235 -17.53 0.43 -4.07
C LEU A 235 -18.36 -0.23 -5.18
N GLY A 236 -17.93 -0.07 -6.43
CA GLY A 236 -18.66 -0.55 -7.59
C GLY A 236 -19.81 0.36 -8.05
N ARG A 237 -20.05 1.49 -7.37
CA ARG A 237 -21.00 2.53 -7.79
C ARG A 237 -20.33 3.87 -8.11
N HIS A 238 -19.24 4.18 -7.39
CA HIS A 238 -18.47 5.41 -7.56
C HIS A 238 -16.97 5.13 -7.55
N GLU A 239 -16.19 6.02 -8.17
CA GLU A 239 -14.73 6.01 -8.03
C GLU A 239 -14.36 6.43 -6.61
N ILE A 240 -13.53 5.62 -5.94
CA ILE A 240 -13.11 5.87 -4.56
C ILE A 240 -11.61 6.08 -4.53
N LEU A 241 -11.19 7.23 -4.01
CA LEU A 241 -9.79 7.61 -3.85
C LEU A 241 -9.49 7.85 -2.37
N PHE A 242 -8.96 6.86 -1.67
CA PHE A 242 -8.66 7.02 -0.24
C PHE A 242 -7.37 7.81 -0.01
N ALA A 243 -7.32 8.58 1.07
CA ALA A 243 -6.14 9.32 1.48
C ALA A 243 -5.94 9.21 3.00
N GLY A 244 -4.71 8.93 3.45
CA GLY A 244 -4.40 8.82 4.87
C GLY A 244 -5.13 7.68 5.56
N VAL A 245 -5.23 6.52 4.91
CA VAL A 245 -5.75 5.29 5.51
C VAL A 245 -4.58 4.49 6.11
N THR A 246 -4.70 4.11 7.37
CA THR A 246 -3.69 3.28 8.04
C THR A 246 -3.77 1.84 7.52
N ASP A 247 -2.72 1.37 6.84
CA ASP A 247 -2.53 -0.07 6.60
C ASP A 247 -1.03 -0.43 6.61
N PRO A 248 -0.52 -1.00 7.71
CA PRO A 248 0.87 -1.43 7.71
C PRO A 248 1.10 -2.71 6.90
N GLU A 249 0.12 -3.59 6.65
CA GLU A 249 0.25 -4.79 5.78
C GLU A 249 -1.08 -5.59 5.57
N GLY A 250 -2.05 -5.05 4.84
CA GLY A 250 -2.89 -5.88 3.97
C GLY A 250 -4.41 -5.87 4.17
N THR A 251 -5.00 -5.11 5.09
CA THR A 251 -6.48 -5.04 5.14
C THR A 251 -7.09 -3.93 4.31
N PHE A 252 -6.38 -3.27 3.39
CA PHE A 252 -7.04 -2.45 2.36
C PHE A 252 -6.34 -2.28 0.99
N PRO A 253 -5.38 -3.15 0.60
CA PRO A 253 -5.14 -3.42 -0.84
C PRO A 253 -5.28 -4.89 -1.29
N ASP A 254 -5.07 -5.90 -0.43
CA ASP A 254 -4.99 -7.31 -0.86
C ASP A 254 -6.35 -8.02 -0.88
N GLU A 255 -7.27 -7.72 0.05
CA GLU A 255 -8.68 -8.14 -0.04
C GLU A 255 -9.42 -7.49 -1.22
N LEU A 256 -8.87 -6.42 -1.77
CA LEU A 256 -9.40 -5.74 -2.96
C LEU A 256 -8.87 -6.35 -4.23
N LYS A 257 -7.63 -6.88 -4.27
CA LYS A 257 -7.10 -7.59 -5.45
C LYS A 257 -7.96 -8.78 -5.86
N THR A 258 -8.60 -9.46 -4.92
CA THR A 258 -9.57 -10.54 -5.20
C THR A 258 -10.93 -10.02 -5.69
N ARG A 259 -11.34 -8.79 -5.32
CA ARG A 259 -12.56 -8.12 -5.82
C ARG A 259 -12.36 -7.25 -7.07
N LYS A 260 -11.11 -6.92 -7.44
CA LYS A 260 -10.71 -6.13 -8.64
C LYS A 260 -11.24 -6.69 -9.96
N ARG A 261 -11.62 -7.98 -9.99
CA ARG A 261 -12.00 -8.69 -11.21
C ARG A 261 -13.51 -8.71 -11.53
N ARG A 262 -14.41 -8.16 -10.70
CA ARG A 262 -15.86 -8.42 -10.87
C ARG A 262 -16.85 -7.24 -10.86
N HIS A 263 -16.55 -6.04 -10.37
CA HIS A 263 -17.63 -5.14 -9.90
C HIS A 263 -17.58 -3.62 -10.22
N GLY A 264 -17.02 -3.16 -11.34
CA GLY A 264 -17.16 -1.74 -11.73
C GLY A 264 -16.12 -0.79 -11.09
N PRO A 265 -16.44 0.50 -10.80
CA PRO A 265 -15.49 1.61 -10.64
C PRO A 265 -14.30 1.37 -9.70
N GLY A 266 -13.22 2.09 -10.00
CA GLY A 266 -11.88 1.91 -9.46
C GLY A 266 -11.71 2.38 -8.01
N LEU A 267 -10.88 1.65 -7.27
CA LEU A 267 -10.41 2.03 -5.95
C LEU A 267 -8.89 2.22 -6.00
N GLY A 268 -8.41 3.36 -5.55
CA GLY A 268 -6.98 3.63 -5.37
C GLY A 268 -6.76 4.57 -4.20
N GLY A 269 -5.52 4.79 -3.78
CA GLY A 269 -5.25 5.77 -2.75
C GLY A 269 -3.85 5.78 -2.18
N VAL A 270 -3.71 6.62 -1.15
CA VAL A 270 -2.44 6.85 -0.45
C VAL A 270 -2.61 6.48 1.03
N PRO A 271 -1.84 5.51 1.55
CA PRO A 271 -1.90 5.14 2.96
C PRO A 271 -1.27 6.23 3.85
N TYR A 272 -1.59 6.21 5.14
CA TYR A 272 -1.06 7.14 6.14
C TYR A 272 0.43 6.90 6.48
N PHE A 273 1.02 5.77 6.05
CA PHE A 273 2.32 5.32 6.55
C PHE A 273 3.29 4.89 5.48
N VAL A 274 4.58 5.19 5.67
CA VAL A 274 5.70 4.65 4.88
C VAL A 274 5.93 3.16 5.16
N SER A 275 6.88 2.48 4.49
CA SER A 275 7.22 1.10 4.88
C SER A 275 7.82 1.03 6.28
N VAL A 276 7.68 -0.10 6.98
CA VAL A 276 8.24 -0.30 8.34
C VAL A 276 9.75 -0.08 8.34
N GLU A 277 10.46 -0.55 7.32
CA GLU A 277 11.90 -0.37 7.14
C GLU A 277 12.28 1.10 7.01
N LYS A 278 11.54 1.86 6.19
CA LYS A 278 11.79 3.30 6.00
C LYS A 278 11.56 4.07 7.30
N TRP A 279 10.53 3.70 8.06
CA TRP A 279 10.24 4.29 9.35
C TRP A 279 11.32 3.98 10.39
N LEU A 280 11.70 2.72 10.54
CA LEU A 280 12.77 2.30 11.45
C LEU A 280 14.12 2.95 11.09
N ALA A 281 14.48 3.00 9.81
CA ALA A 281 15.69 3.67 9.36
C ALA A 281 15.70 5.16 9.73
N HIS A 282 14.56 5.83 9.56
CA HIS A 282 14.42 7.22 9.96
C HIS A 282 14.56 7.39 11.48
N LEU A 283 13.92 6.54 12.29
CA LEU A 283 14.07 6.55 13.75
C LEU A 283 15.52 6.36 14.19
N ARG A 284 16.22 5.38 13.62
CA ARG A 284 17.64 5.14 13.90
C ARG A 284 18.48 6.38 13.60
N ASP A 285 18.24 7.05 12.49
CA ASP A 285 19.01 8.24 12.11
C ASP A 285 18.75 9.42 13.07
N LEU A 286 17.54 9.52 13.63
CA LEU A 286 17.16 10.57 14.58
C LEU A 286 17.75 10.35 15.98
N ILE A 287 17.81 9.10 16.44
CA ILE A 287 18.29 8.69 17.78
C ILE A 287 19.30 7.53 17.70
N PRO A 288 20.47 7.73 17.05
CA PRO A 288 21.39 6.65 16.69
C PRO A 288 22.03 5.93 17.88
N GLU A 289 22.08 6.58 19.05
CA GLU A 289 22.65 6.01 20.28
C GLU A 289 21.65 5.12 21.05
N ARG A 290 20.41 5.00 20.56
CA ARG A 290 19.34 4.25 21.24
C ARG A 290 18.99 2.97 20.49
N LYS A 291 18.65 1.95 21.28
CA LYS A 291 17.92 0.77 20.82
C LYS A 291 16.44 1.12 20.70
N LEU A 292 15.73 0.48 19.78
CA LEU A 292 14.31 0.75 19.53
C LEU A 292 13.45 -0.38 20.10
N ALA A 293 12.49 -0.03 20.96
CA ALA A 293 11.49 -0.97 21.45
C ALA A 293 10.13 -0.62 20.86
N TYR A 294 9.63 -1.42 19.92
CA TYR A 294 8.28 -1.28 19.39
C TYR A 294 7.28 -1.85 20.40
N VAL A 295 6.60 -0.96 21.12
CA VAL A 295 5.62 -1.30 22.15
C VAL A 295 4.24 -1.28 21.54
N PHE A 296 3.51 -2.39 21.71
CA PHE A 296 2.27 -2.60 20.97
C PHE A 296 1.30 -3.47 21.78
N SER A 297 0.00 -3.34 21.50
CA SER A 297 -1.02 -4.22 22.06
C SER A 297 -1.72 -5.00 20.95
N ALA A 298 -1.85 -6.32 21.13
CA ALA A 298 -2.56 -7.18 20.18
C ALA A 298 -4.07 -6.85 20.03
N ARG A 299 -4.61 -6.00 20.92
CA ARG A 299 -5.94 -5.35 20.77
C ARG A 299 -6.06 -4.57 19.45
N TYR A 300 -4.97 -3.95 18.99
CA TYR A 300 -4.94 -3.19 17.75
C TYR A 300 -4.29 -4.06 16.68
N GLU A 301 -5.10 -4.53 15.74
CA GLU A 301 -4.62 -5.39 14.65
C GLU A 301 -3.50 -4.72 13.82
N GLN A 302 -3.54 -3.40 13.68
CA GLN A 302 -2.50 -2.62 12.98
C GLN A 302 -1.15 -2.72 13.69
N ASP A 303 -1.14 -2.53 15.00
CA ASP A 303 0.04 -2.64 15.85
C ASP A 303 0.62 -4.06 15.78
N ARG A 304 -0.24 -5.08 15.83
CA ARG A 304 0.17 -6.48 15.71
C ARG A 304 0.87 -6.78 14.38
N ARG A 305 0.40 -6.22 13.27
CA ARG A 305 1.03 -6.43 11.96
C ARG A 305 2.37 -5.74 11.84
N ILE A 306 2.51 -4.53 12.37
CA ILE A 306 3.81 -3.85 12.45
C ILE A 306 4.76 -4.70 13.29
N ALA A 307 4.32 -5.20 14.44
CA ALA A 307 5.10 -6.10 15.28
C ALA A 307 5.56 -7.36 14.53
N ILE A 308 4.68 -8.01 13.76
CA ILE A 308 5.05 -9.16 12.91
C ILE A 308 6.13 -8.75 11.91
N ARG A 309 5.93 -7.65 11.17
CA ARG A 309 6.89 -7.20 10.16
C ARG A 309 8.25 -6.85 10.77
N ILE A 310 8.27 -6.22 11.94
CA ILE A 310 9.52 -5.92 12.67
C ILE A 310 10.22 -7.23 13.06
N ASN A 311 9.50 -8.23 13.57
CA ASN A 311 10.09 -9.51 13.91
C ASN A 311 10.66 -10.24 12.68
N GLU A 312 10.01 -10.16 11.51
CA GLU A 312 10.56 -10.69 10.25
C GLU A 312 11.88 -10.00 9.87
N LEU A 313 11.94 -8.67 9.98
CA LEU A 313 13.15 -7.89 9.70
C LEU A 313 14.29 -8.22 10.68
N VAL A 314 13.98 -8.37 11.97
CA VAL A 314 14.95 -8.71 13.01
C VAL A 314 15.42 -10.18 12.90
N ALA A 315 14.62 -11.06 12.28
CA ALA A 315 15.03 -12.43 11.98
C ALA A 315 16.00 -12.53 10.78
N ASP A 316 16.01 -11.52 9.89
CA ASP A 316 16.94 -11.42 8.77
C ASP A 316 18.31 -10.91 9.24
N ARG A 317 19.31 -11.80 9.21
CA ARG A 317 20.68 -11.49 9.65
C ARG A 317 21.32 -10.36 8.84
N ASP A 318 21.12 -10.34 7.53
CA ASP A 318 21.72 -9.33 6.66
C ASP A 318 21.13 -7.95 6.97
N TRP A 319 19.83 -7.91 7.25
CA TRP A 319 19.16 -6.70 7.69
C TRP A 319 19.68 -6.23 9.04
N VAL A 320 19.78 -7.10 10.04
CA VAL A 320 20.27 -6.75 11.39
C VAL A 320 21.71 -6.22 11.34
N GLU A 321 22.61 -6.88 10.62
CA GLU A 321 24.00 -6.44 10.45
C GLU A 321 24.07 -5.08 9.75
N GLY A 322 23.25 -4.85 8.71
CA GLY A 322 23.21 -3.59 7.98
C GLY A 322 22.48 -2.46 8.70
N PHE A 323 21.54 -2.77 9.60
CA PHE A 323 20.70 -1.77 10.26
C PHE A 323 21.47 -0.98 11.32
N GLY A 324 22.37 -1.64 12.05
CA GLY A 324 23.33 -0.99 12.96
C GLY A 324 22.78 -0.56 14.33
N THR A 325 21.53 -0.87 14.65
CA THR A 325 20.98 -0.75 16.02
C THR A 325 20.07 -1.92 16.35
N THR A 326 19.85 -2.19 17.64
CA THR A 326 18.92 -3.24 18.09
C THR A 326 17.49 -2.74 18.00
N VAL A 327 16.62 -3.56 17.43
CA VAL A 327 15.16 -3.37 17.45
C VAL A 327 14.53 -4.57 18.15
N GLU A 328 13.64 -4.33 19.10
CA GLU A 328 12.84 -5.35 19.77
C GLU A 328 11.35 -5.01 19.69
N VAL A 329 10.52 -6.05 19.82
CA VAL A 329 9.06 -5.94 19.83
C VAL A 329 8.56 -6.33 21.22
N TRP A 330 7.82 -5.45 21.87
CA TRP A 330 7.35 -5.59 23.25
C TRP A 330 5.81 -5.58 23.29
N GLU A 331 5.22 -6.76 23.49
CA GLU A 331 3.76 -6.91 23.56
C GLU A 331 3.22 -6.61 24.97
N VAL A 332 2.31 -5.65 25.05
CA VAL A 332 1.60 -5.32 26.30
C VAL A 332 0.24 -6.02 26.36
N PRO A 333 -0.23 -6.41 27.56
CA PRO A 333 -1.56 -6.99 27.70
C PRO A 333 -2.65 -6.07 27.14
N PRO A 334 -3.75 -6.61 26.58
CA PRO A 334 -4.83 -5.81 25.99
C PRO A 334 -5.48 -4.77 26.91
N ASN A 335 -5.44 -5.02 28.22
CA ASN A 335 -6.04 -4.16 29.25
C ASN A 335 -5.00 -3.26 29.95
N GLU A 336 -3.73 -3.32 29.55
CA GLU A 336 -2.68 -2.49 30.14
C GLU A 336 -2.74 -1.08 29.55
N THR A 337 -2.82 -0.09 30.42
CA THR A 337 -2.85 1.33 30.08
C THR A 337 -1.78 2.13 30.81
N ASP A 338 -1.00 1.48 31.69
CA ASP A 338 0.08 2.11 32.43
C ASP A 338 1.43 1.81 31.78
N LEU A 339 2.04 2.83 31.19
CA LEU A 339 3.34 2.74 30.54
C LEU A 339 4.47 2.39 31.52
N GLY A 340 4.37 2.81 32.78
CA GLY A 340 5.31 2.48 33.84
C GLY A 340 5.32 0.98 34.16
N ASN A 341 4.15 0.36 34.24
CA ASN A 341 4.03 -1.09 34.42
C ASN A 341 4.61 -1.87 33.23
N CYS A 342 4.42 -1.37 32.01
CA CYS A 342 5.05 -1.92 30.81
C CYS A 342 6.57 -1.86 30.94
N LEU A 343 7.13 -0.69 31.26
CA LEU A 343 8.57 -0.50 31.43
C LEU A 343 9.16 -1.41 32.51
N ILE A 344 8.51 -1.53 33.67
CA ILE A 344 8.93 -2.44 34.74
C ILE A 344 8.95 -3.89 34.26
N ARG A 345 7.95 -4.30 33.48
CA ARG A 345 7.87 -5.67 32.97
C ARG A 345 9.03 -6.02 32.03
N PHE A 346 9.43 -5.11 31.15
CA PHE A 346 10.47 -5.39 30.15
C PHE A 346 11.88 -5.16 30.69
N THR A 347 12.08 -4.07 31.45
CA THR A 347 13.42 -3.69 31.94
C THR A 347 13.74 -4.20 33.36
N GLY A 348 12.72 -4.54 34.14
CA GLY A 348 12.89 -5.04 35.51
C GLY A 348 13.19 -6.53 35.62
N ARG A 349 13.04 -7.30 34.53
CA ARG A 349 13.25 -8.76 34.52
C ARG A 349 14.70 -9.18 34.29
N ASP A 350 15.51 -8.33 33.67
CA ASP A 350 16.88 -8.68 33.30
C ASP A 350 17.79 -7.45 33.39
N ARG A 351 18.86 -7.55 34.19
CA ARG A 351 19.85 -6.48 34.43
C ARG A 351 20.55 -6.00 33.16
N ARG A 352 20.45 -6.73 32.04
CA ARG A 352 20.96 -6.33 30.72
C ARG A 352 20.13 -5.22 30.06
N TYR A 353 18.90 -4.98 30.53
CA TYR A 353 18.02 -3.95 29.99
C TYR A 353 18.11 -2.70 30.85
N ARG A 354 19.07 -1.81 30.54
CA ARG A 354 19.08 -0.48 31.14
C ARG A 354 18.07 0.40 30.42
N ARG A 355 17.12 0.97 31.17
CA ARG A 355 16.04 1.83 30.62
C ARG A 355 16.57 2.97 29.75
N GLU A 356 17.73 3.51 30.11
CA GLU A 356 18.41 4.56 29.38
C GLU A 356 18.84 4.16 27.95
N ASP A 357 19.09 2.87 27.67
CA ASP A 357 19.55 2.43 26.34
C ASP A 357 18.44 2.42 25.28
N TRP A 358 17.18 2.49 25.69
CA TRP A 358 16.02 2.25 24.84
C TRP A 358 15.23 3.52 24.58
N ALA A 359 14.69 3.63 23.36
CA ALA A 359 13.58 4.50 23.03
C ALA A 359 12.34 3.65 22.78
N LEU A 360 11.23 4.00 23.42
CA LEU A 360 9.94 3.39 23.15
C LEU A 360 9.37 4.02 21.89
N VAL A 361 8.99 3.17 20.95
CA VAL A 361 8.32 3.58 19.71
C VAL A 361 7.05 2.76 19.59
N GLY A 362 6.00 3.32 19.00
CA GLY A 362 4.71 2.64 18.97
C GLY A 362 3.74 3.44 18.13
N TRP A 363 2.53 2.91 18.00
CA TRP A 363 1.51 3.51 17.16
C TRP A 363 0.17 3.60 17.87
N CYS A 364 -0.82 2.78 17.51
CA CYS A 364 -2.20 2.99 17.94
C CYS A 364 -2.34 2.87 19.46
N TRP A 365 -1.79 1.82 20.05
CA TRP A 365 -1.83 1.67 21.50
C TRP A 365 -1.00 2.74 22.20
N LEU A 366 0.19 3.05 21.70
CA LEU A 366 1.08 4.02 22.36
C LEU A 366 0.47 5.41 22.33
N ASP A 367 -0.06 5.85 21.18
CA ASP A 367 -0.73 7.14 21.05
C ASP A 367 -1.96 7.21 21.99
N ASP A 368 -2.80 6.17 22.05
CA ASP A 368 -3.95 6.11 22.97
C ASP A 368 -3.54 6.16 24.46
N VAL A 369 -2.41 5.53 24.81
CA VAL A 369 -1.87 5.57 26.18
C VAL A 369 -1.27 6.92 26.51
N LEU A 370 -0.53 7.54 25.58
CA LEU A 370 0.04 8.88 25.77
C LEU A 370 -1.04 9.96 25.95
N ASP A 371 -2.24 9.72 25.41
CA ASP A 371 -3.40 10.59 25.58
C ASP A 371 -4.02 10.50 26.98
N THR A 372 -3.73 9.47 27.77
CA THR A 372 -4.46 9.20 29.02
C THR A 372 -3.58 8.94 30.24
N ALA A 373 -2.37 8.43 30.04
CA ALA A 373 -1.46 8.01 31.10
C ALA A 373 -0.48 9.12 31.52
N PRO A 374 -0.05 9.13 32.79
CA PRO A 374 1.06 9.98 33.21
C PRO A 374 2.37 9.56 32.51
N PRO A 375 3.34 10.47 32.36
CA PRO A 375 4.68 10.11 31.90
C PRO A 375 5.31 9.02 32.79
N PRO A 376 6.13 8.13 32.22
CA PRO A 376 6.75 7.06 32.99
C PRO A 376 7.77 7.62 34.00
N ASP A 377 7.84 7.00 35.18
CA ASP A 377 8.86 7.25 36.20
C ASP A 377 9.63 5.95 36.50
N PRO A 378 10.96 5.90 36.28
CA PRO A 378 11.84 6.94 35.74
C PRO A 378 11.56 7.21 34.25
N PRO A 379 11.93 8.41 33.76
CA PRO A 379 11.58 8.85 32.42
C PRO A 379 12.39 8.09 31.35
N VAL A 380 11.73 7.75 30.25
CA VAL A 380 12.29 7.04 29.09
C VAL A 380 11.99 7.83 27.82
N PRO A 381 12.89 7.88 26.83
CA PRO A 381 12.58 8.46 25.53
C PRO A 381 11.40 7.74 24.86
N ILE A 382 10.39 8.51 24.45
CA ILE A 382 9.22 7.99 23.73
C ILE A 382 9.10 8.74 22.40
N VAL A 383 8.94 8.00 21.32
CA VAL A 383 8.63 8.51 19.99
C VAL A 383 7.20 8.11 19.60
N ALA A 384 6.32 9.09 19.53
CA ALA A 384 4.92 8.89 19.15
C ALA A 384 4.74 8.86 17.63
N SER A 385 3.62 8.31 17.16
CA SER A 385 3.32 8.21 15.72
C SER A 385 2.53 9.41 15.18
N THR A 386 1.96 10.23 16.08
CA THR A 386 1.18 11.42 15.75
C THR A 386 1.69 12.67 16.48
N LYS A 387 1.53 13.81 15.80
CA LYS A 387 1.89 15.13 16.34
C LYS A 387 1.05 15.49 17.57
N GLU A 388 -0.23 15.11 17.56
CA GLU A 388 -1.20 15.46 18.61
C GLU A 388 -0.77 14.86 19.96
N CYS A 389 -0.41 13.59 19.99
CA CYS A 389 0.06 12.90 21.19
C CYS A 389 1.43 13.41 21.69
N ALA A 390 2.33 13.77 20.77
CA ALA A 390 3.67 14.20 21.16
C ALA A 390 3.74 15.60 21.79
N MET A 391 2.75 16.45 21.50
CA MET A 391 2.84 17.89 21.78
C MET A 391 1.80 18.40 22.77
N GLY A 392 0.71 17.66 22.98
CA GLY A 392 -0.37 18.09 23.89
C GLY A 392 -0.14 17.81 25.37
N ARG A 393 0.71 16.84 25.75
CA ARG A 393 0.79 16.33 27.15
C ARG A 393 2.19 15.99 27.70
N ALA A 394 3.26 16.48 27.06
CA ALA A 394 4.63 16.39 27.59
C ALA A 394 5.22 14.98 27.83
N ALA A 395 4.62 13.91 27.33
CA ALA A 395 5.08 12.55 27.58
C ALA A 395 6.10 12.05 26.54
N ALA A 396 5.91 12.37 25.26
CA ALA A 396 6.85 11.98 24.20
C ALA A 396 7.92 13.05 23.95
N CYS A 397 9.15 12.61 23.70
CA CYS A 397 10.25 13.51 23.34
C CYS A 397 10.26 13.86 21.85
N MET A 398 9.60 13.03 21.04
CA MET A 398 9.55 13.15 19.59
C MET A 398 8.24 12.61 19.02
N ALA A 399 7.80 13.13 17.89
CA ALA A 399 6.83 12.47 17.01
C ALA A 399 7.45 12.26 15.64
N VAL A 400 7.19 11.12 15.01
CA VAL A 400 7.55 10.84 13.62
C VAL A 400 6.29 10.43 12.86
N THR A 401 5.93 11.21 11.85
CA THR A 401 4.69 11.00 11.11
C THR A 401 4.87 11.33 9.63
N ALA A 402 3.97 10.85 8.77
CA ALA A 402 3.98 11.22 7.37
C ALA A 402 3.49 12.66 7.18
N ASP A 403 3.94 13.34 6.13
CA ASP A 403 3.43 14.66 5.78
C ASP A 403 1.97 14.56 5.28
N ASP A 404 1.01 14.96 6.12
CA ASP A 404 -0.43 14.97 5.84
C ASP A 404 -0.78 15.70 4.54
N GLU A 405 -0.21 16.89 4.32
CA GLU A 405 -0.51 17.65 3.10
C GLU A 405 0.06 16.93 1.88
N GLN A 406 1.23 16.29 2.03
CA GLN A 406 1.80 15.48 0.95
C GLN A 406 0.94 14.25 0.64
N ILE A 407 0.36 13.58 1.64
CA ILE A 407 -0.62 12.49 1.43
C ILE A 407 -1.75 13.00 0.53
N GLY A 408 -2.30 14.17 0.84
CA GLY A 408 -3.32 14.83 0.02
C GLY A 408 -2.85 15.13 -1.40
N CYS A 409 -1.64 15.67 -1.56
CA CYS A 409 -1.05 15.94 -2.88
C CYS A 409 -0.85 14.66 -3.70
N LEU A 410 -0.39 13.58 -3.09
CA LEU A 410 -0.18 12.30 -3.79
C LEU A 410 -1.50 11.66 -4.23
N ALA A 411 -2.55 11.77 -3.41
CA ALA A 411 -3.88 11.32 -3.80
C ALA A 411 -4.41 12.16 -4.98
N ALA A 412 -4.26 13.50 -4.92
CA ALA A 412 -4.62 14.38 -6.03
C ALA A 412 -3.86 14.03 -7.33
N ASP A 413 -2.58 13.65 -7.25
CA ASP A 413 -1.84 13.18 -8.42
C ASP A 413 -2.42 11.88 -9.01
N MET A 414 -2.98 10.97 -8.18
CA MET A 414 -3.66 9.77 -8.68
C MET A 414 -4.96 10.13 -9.41
N LEU A 415 -5.72 11.10 -8.89
CA LEU A 415 -6.86 11.67 -9.61
C LEU A 415 -6.42 12.27 -10.96
N GLY A 416 -5.30 12.99 -10.99
CA GLY A 416 -4.73 13.53 -12.23
C GLY A 416 -4.42 12.44 -13.25
N VAL A 417 -3.75 11.36 -12.85
CA VAL A 417 -3.47 10.21 -13.72
C VAL A 417 -4.76 9.60 -14.26
N PHE A 418 -5.80 9.48 -13.43
CA PHE A 418 -7.12 9.03 -13.90
C PHE A 418 -7.71 9.96 -14.96
N LEU A 419 -7.77 11.27 -14.67
CA LEU A 419 -8.45 12.25 -15.52
C LEU A 419 -7.72 12.54 -16.84
N PHE A 420 -6.38 12.51 -16.84
CA PHE A 420 -5.57 12.90 -17.99
C PHE A 420 -5.01 11.72 -18.78
N GLU A 421 -4.83 10.57 -18.14
CA GLU A 421 -4.27 9.37 -18.78
C GLU A 421 -5.32 8.27 -18.97
N GLY A 422 -6.51 8.41 -18.39
CA GLY A 422 -7.58 7.40 -18.47
C GLY A 422 -7.28 6.13 -17.67
N THR A 423 -6.25 6.14 -16.83
CA THR A 423 -5.86 4.97 -16.04
C THR A 423 -6.77 4.82 -14.84
N ARG A 424 -7.46 3.67 -14.72
CA ARG A 424 -8.34 3.37 -13.57
C ARG A 424 -7.57 3.46 -12.26
N LEU A 425 -8.21 3.97 -11.20
CA LEU A 425 -7.59 4.11 -9.87
C LEU A 425 -7.05 2.78 -9.34
N SER A 426 -7.70 1.65 -9.67
CA SER A 426 -7.29 0.29 -9.28
C SER A 426 -5.97 -0.19 -9.86
N HIS A 427 -5.49 0.47 -10.92
CA HIS A 427 -4.25 0.16 -11.64
C HIS A 427 -3.10 1.11 -11.28
N ILE A 428 -3.36 2.12 -10.45
CA ILE A 428 -2.32 3.05 -9.99
C ILE A 428 -1.75 2.51 -8.68
N ASP A 429 -0.43 2.29 -8.65
CA ASP A 429 0.24 1.86 -7.43
C ASP A 429 0.04 2.86 -6.28
N ASN A 430 -0.23 2.33 -5.09
CA ASN A 430 -0.34 3.14 -3.88
C ASN A 430 1.01 3.85 -3.65
N ARG A 431 1.03 5.18 -3.64
CA ARG A 431 2.26 6.01 -3.68
C ARG A 431 3.04 6.06 -2.34
N ARG A 432 3.01 4.98 -1.55
CA ARG A 432 3.58 4.83 -0.20
C ARG A 432 5.07 5.21 -0.12
N SER A 433 5.86 4.78 -1.11
CA SER A 433 7.32 5.03 -1.14
C SER A 433 7.69 6.51 -1.24
N LYS A 434 6.79 7.35 -1.78
CA LYS A 434 7.01 8.78 -2.00
C LYS A 434 6.72 9.65 -0.78
N LEU A 435 6.13 9.09 0.27
CA LEU A 435 5.81 9.83 1.48
C LEU A 435 7.09 10.25 2.22
N LYS A 436 7.17 11.54 2.56
CA LYS A 436 8.19 12.14 3.40
C LYS A 436 7.77 11.92 4.85
N LEU A 437 8.74 11.49 5.67
CA LEU A 437 8.60 11.52 7.12
C LEU A 437 9.00 12.89 7.64
N LEU A 438 8.18 13.41 8.53
CA LEU A 438 8.45 14.61 9.31
C LEU A 438 8.67 14.17 10.75
N HIS A 439 9.58 14.85 11.44
CA HIS A 439 9.76 14.69 12.87
C HIS A 439 9.58 16.02 13.61
N TYR A 440 9.03 15.89 14.80
CA TYR A 440 8.73 16.98 15.72
C TYR A 440 9.44 16.70 17.03
N LEU A 441 9.96 17.74 17.68
CA LEU A 441 10.78 17.60 18.89
C LEU A 441 10.14 18.33 20.06
N ASN A 442 10.13 17.72 21.24
CA ASN A 442 9.76 18.37 22.49
C ASN A 442 11.03 18.69 23.29
N ALA A 443 11.51 19.94 23.19
CA ALA A 443 12.76 20.37 23.79
C ALA A 443 12.77 20.24 25.32
N GLY A 444 11.62 20.52 25.97
CA GLY A 444 11.46 20.35 27.41
C GLY A 444 11.67 18.92 27.85
N VAL A 445 11.04 17.96 27.17
CA VAL A 445 11.20 16.52 27.46
C VAL A 445 12.61 16.05 27.15
N LEU A 446 13.17 16.43 25.99
CA LEU A 446 14.53 16.09 25.58
C LEU A 446 15.56 16.54 26.63
N LYS A 447 15.41 17.76 27.15
CA LYS A 447 16.26 18.30 28.22
C LYS A 447 16.11 17.53 29.52
N ARG A 448 14.88 17.19 29.95
CA ARG A 448 14.63 16.38 31.16
C ARG A 448 15.25 14.98 31.06
N LEU A 449 15.21 14.38 29.87
CA LEU A 449 15.83 13.07 29.59
C LEU A 449 17.35 13.13 29.44
N GLY A 450 17.95 14.33 29.38
CA GLY A 450 19.35 14.49 29.01
C GLY A 450 19.68 13.94 27.62
N LEU A 451 18.69 13.85 26.72
CA LEU A 451 18.87 13.26 25.39
C LEU A 451 19.54 14.27 24.45
N LYS A 452 20.75 13.94 24.00
CA LYS A 452 21.47 14.71 22.99
C LYS A 452 21.12 14.18 21.61
N LEU A 453 20.53 15.02 20.77
CA LEU A 453 20.22 14.67 19.39
C LEU A 453 21.34 15.12 18.45
N PRO A 454 21.60 14.38 17.34
CA PRO A 454 22.49 14.85 16.29
C PRO A 454 22.11 16.25 15.78
N PRO A 455 23.08 17.11 15.38
CA PRO A 455 22.77 18.42 14.80
C PRO A 455 21.87 18.34 13.56
N SER A 456 22.03 17.29 12.75
CA SER A 456 21.17 17.02 11.59
C SER A 456 19.71 16.81 11.98
N THR A 457 19.45 16.11 13.08
CA THR A 457 18.10 15.90 13.62
C THR A 457 17.45 17.23 14.03
N LEU A 458 18.19 18.11 14.68
CA LEU A 458 17.69 19.44 15.08
C LEU A 458 17.41 20.33 13.87
N GLN A 459 18.28 20.33 12.87
CA GLN A 459 18.15 21.15 11.66
C GLN A 459 17.00 20.72 10.75
N THR A 460 16.66 19.43 10.76
CA THR A 460 15.63 18.86 9.89
C THR A 460 14.29 18.70 10.58
N ALA A 461 14.18 19.06 11.86
CA ALA A 461 12.92 19.02 12.59
C ALA A 461 11.93 19.99 11.97
N GLU A 462 10.72 19.50 11.68
CA GLU A 462 9.65 20.33 11.13
C GLU A 462 9.24 21.42 12.13
N ARG A 463 9.25 21.07 13.42
CA ARG A 463 9.03 22.01 14.52
C ARG A 463 9.65 21.51 15.81
N VAL A 464 10.15 22.46 16.60
CA VAL A 464 10.60 22.26 17.98
C VAL A 464 9.61 22.94 18.91
N PHE A 465 9.16 22.23 19.94
CA PHE A 465 8.23 22.71 20.96
C PHE A 465 9.03 22.95 22.23
N GLU A 466 8.99 24.19 22.73
CA GLU A 466 9.84 24.61 23.85
C GLU A 466 9.26 24.22 25.21
N GLU A 467 7.94 24.06 25.32
CA GLU A 467 7.23 23.74 26.56
C GLU A 467 6.01 22.86 26.27
N ALA A 468 5.55 22.12 27.30
CA ALA A 468 4.27 21.43 27.33
C ALA A 468 3.57 21.76 28.64
#